data_AF-A0A5S4VPG6-F1
#
_entry.id   AF-A0A5S4VPG6-F1
#
_cell.length_a   1.000
_cell.length_b   1.000
_cell.length_c   1.000
_cell.angle_alpha   90.00
_cell.angle_beta   90.00
_cell.angle_gamma   90.00
#
_symmetry.space_group_name_H-M   'P 1'
#
loop_
_entity.id
_entity.type
_entity.pdbx_description
1 polymer ?
#
loop_
_entity_poly.entity_id
_entity_poly.type
_entity_poly.pdbx_seq_one_letter_code
_entity_poly.pdbx_strand_id
1 'polypeptide(L)'
;MAEGSYIPLTNEALEDFKEYLKKSVAYAEYRSGSTWYKIPIYKVETLPDGRAAIFVMFDHTAPNQITGIRFYHRNGFIFAGGNENLNKEDFEEGVLYRYTIKLVQSSGK
;
A
#
# COMPACT_ATOMS: atom_id res chain seq x y z
N MET A 1 -22.36 28.57 24.87
CA MET A 1 -21.42 28.39 23.74
C MET A 1 -21.41 26.92 23.41
N ALA A 2 -21.83 26.52 22.21
CA ALA A 2 -21.98 25.10 21.87
C ALA A 2 -20.63 24.54 21.40
N GLU A 3 -19.87 23.94 22.32
CA GLU A 3 -18.81 23.01 21.97
C GLU A 3 -19.43 21.72 21.43
N GLY A 4 -18.98 21.30 20.25
CA GLY A 4 -19.46 20.11 19.56
C GLY A 4 -19.34 20.20 18.04
N SER A 5 -18.40 20.97 17.51
CA SER A 5 -18.05 20.91 16.09
C SER A 5 -17.08 19.75 15.91
N TYR A 6 -17.46 18.72 15.16
CA TYR A 6 -16.51 17.70 14.73
C TYR A 6 -15.35 18.37 13.99
N ILE A 7 -14.14 18.24 14.52
CA ILE A 7 -12.91 18.69 13.87
C ILE A 7 -12.26 17.44 13.28
N PRO A 8 -12.30 17.24 11.94
CA PRO A 8 -11.53 16.17 11.30
C PRO A 8 -10.02 16.42 11.48
N LEU A 9 -9.18 15.54 10.93
CA LEU A 9 -7.73 15.75 11.01
C LEU A 9 -7.41 17.02 10.22
N THR A 10 -6.57 17.88 10.80
CA THR A 10 -6.08 19.05 10.07
C THR A 10 -5.19 18.61 8.92
N ASN A 11 -4.87 19.52 8.01
CA ASN A 11 -3.99 19.23 6.88
C ASN A 11 -2.59 18.80 7.36
N GLU A 12 -2.08 19.41 8.44
CA GLU A 12 -0.80 19.06 9.05
C GLU A 12 -0.85 17.63 9.61
N ALA A 13 -1.90 17.28 10.35
CA ALA A 13 -2.05 15.94 10.92
C ALA A 13 -2.25 14.86 9.82
N LEU A 14 -2.93 15.20 8.73
CA LEU A 14 -3.04 14.33 7.56
C LEU A 14 -1.68 14.12 6.87
N GLU A 15 -0.84 15.15 6.82
CA GLU A 15 0.50 15.03 6.24
C GLU A 15 1.43 14.19 7.13
N ASP A 16 1.40 14.39 8.45
CA ASP A 16 2.12 13.55 9.41
C ASP A 16 1.72 12.08 9.29
N PHE A 17 0.43 11.80 9.11
CA PHE A 17 -0.05 10.45 8.90
C PHE A 17 0.48 9.85 7.60
N LYS A 18 0.48 10.60 6.49
CA LYS A 18 1.04 10.14 5.22
C LYS A 18 2.55 9.87 5.33
N GLU A 19 3.30 10.75 6.00
CA GLU A 19 4.72 10.55 6.27
C GLU A 19 4.98 9.32 7.14
N TYR A 20 4.14 9.08 8.14
CA TYR A 20 4.17 7.85 8.91
C TYR A 20 3.98 6.62 8.02
N LEU A 21 2.97 6.59 7.14
CA LEU A 21 2.75 5.45 6.23
C LEU A 21 3.98 5.19 5.36
N LYS A 22 4.60 6.24 4.79
CA LYS A 22 5.83 6.13 3.97
C LYS A 22 6.99 5.50 4.75
N LYS A 23 7.15 5.88 6.02
CA LYS A 23 8.23 5.37 6.89
C LYS A 23 7.92 4.00 7.48
N SER A 24 6.66 3.60 7.54
CA SER A 24 6.21 2.38 8.21
C SER A 24 6.47 1.10 7.42
N VAL A 25 6.34 1.15 6.09
CA VAL A 25 6.44 -0.04 5.24
C VAL A 25 7.90 -0.39 4.98
N ALA A 26 8.29 -1.64 5.23
CA ALA A 26 9.66 -2.14 5.10
C ALA A 26 9.89 -2.87 3.77
N TYR A 27 9.03 -3.82 3.44
CA TYR A 27 9.10 -4.68 2.27
C TYR A 27 7.71 -5.25 1.96
N ALA A 28 7.57 -5.90 0.80
CA ALA A 28 6.40 -6.67 0.46
C ALA A 28 6.73 -8.16 0.28
N GLU A 29 5.71 -9.00 0.35
CA GLU A 29 5.75 -10.36 -0.15
C GLU A 29 4.63 -10.55 -1.17
N TYR A 30 4.91 -11.28 -2.23
CA TYR A 30 3.92 -11.71 -3.20
C TYR A 30 3.75 -13.22 -3.15
N ARG A 31 2.55 -13.71 -3.51
CA ARG A 31 2.27 -15.14 -3.60
C ARG A 31 2.19 -15.60 -5.05
N SER A 32 2.91 -16.66 -5.38
CA SER A 32 2.73 -17.40 -6.63
C SER A 32 2.57 -18.88 -6.30
N GLY A 33 1.53 -19.52 -6.83
CA GLY A 33 1.09 -20.84 -6.35
C GLY A 33 0.81 -20.82 -4.85
N SER A 34 1.50 -21.67 -4.08
CA SER A 34 1.39 -21.79 -2.62
C SER A 34 2.50 -21.07 -1.84
N THR A 35 3.46 -20.44 -2.51
CA THR A 35 4.67 -19.89 -1.88
C THR A 35 4.65 -18.37 -1.85
N TRP A 36 5.12 -17.81 -0.73
CA TRP A 36 5.33 -16.37 -0.57
C TRP A 36 6.80 -16.02 -0.82
N TYR A 37 7.04 -14.97 -1.59
CA TYR A 37 8.36 -14.49 -1.98
C TYR A 37 8.51 -13.02 -1.60
N LYS A 38 9.64 -12.70 -0.96
CA LYS A 38 9.95 -11.32 -0.55
C LYS A 38 10.36 -10.48 -1.75
N ILE A 39 9.91 -9.22 -1.79
CA ILE A 39 10.22 -8.25 -2.83
C ILE A 39 10.39 -6.84 -2.21
N PRO A 40 11.38 -6.04 -2.66
CA PRO A 40 11.54 -4.69 -2.16
C PRO A 40 10.38 -3.78 -2.57
N ILE A 41 10.11 -2.77 -1.74
CA ILE A 41 9.23 -1.66 -2.14
C ILE A 41 9.96 -0.81 -3.16
N TYR A 42 9.31 -0.53 -4.28
CA TYR A 42 9.84 0.34 -5.32
C TYR A 42 9.80 1.81 -4.88
N LYS A 43 8.63 2.28 -4.42
CA LYS A 43 8.46 3.59 -3.76
C LYS A 43 7.17 3.63 -2.94
N VAL A 44 7.10 4.60 -2.02
CA VAL A 44 5.85 5.00 -1.36
C VAL A 44 5.67 6.50 -1.54
N GLU A 45 4.51 6.93 -2.04
CA GLU A 45 4.24 8.35 -2.26
C GLU A 45 2.80 8.73 -1.92
N THR A 46 2.57 10.03 -1.78
CA THR A 46 1.23 10.61 -1.72
C THR A 46 0.79 10.97 -3.15
N LEU A 47 -0.33 10.43 -3.60
CA LEU A 47 -0.92 10.75 -4.90
C LEU A 47 -1.59 12.13 -4.87
N PRO A 48 -1.80 12.79 -6.04
CA PRO A 48 -2.46 14.11 -6.11
C PRO A 48 -3.87 14.14 -5.52
N ASP A 49 -4.55 13.01 -5.46
CA ASP A 49 -5.88 12.86 -4.84
C ASP A 49 -5.84 12.61 -3.32
N GLY A 50 -4.66 12.70 -2.71
CA GLY A 50 -4.43 12.57 -1.28
C GLY A 50 -4.25 11.14 -0.77
N ARG A 51 -4.41 10.11 -1.61
CA ARG A 51 -4.17 8.70 -1.21
C ARG A 51 -2.67 8.42 -1.05
N ALA A 52 -2.33 7.57 -0.10
CA ALA A 52 -0.98 6.98 -0.06
C ALA A 52 -0.91 5.80 -1.03
N ALA A 53 0.18 5.65 -1.76
CA ALA A 53 0.39 4.55 -2.71
C ALA A 53 1.72 3.86 -2.44
N ILE A 54 1.68 2.54 -2.33
CA ILE A 54 2.86 1.66 -2.22
C ILE A 54 3.04 0.99 -3.57
N PHE A 55 4.23 1.07 -4.12
CA PHE A 55 4.57 0.51 -5.42
C PHE A 55 5.53 -0.67 -5.28
N VAL A 56 5.28 -1.70 -6.07
CA VAL A 56 6.13 -2.88 -6.19
C VAL A 56 6.37 -3.13 -7.67
N MET A 57 7.64 -3.27 -8.06
CA MET A 57 8.00 -3.58 -9.43
C MET A 57 8.12 -5.10 -9.58
N PHE A 58 7.27 -5.70 -10.39
CA PHE A 58 7.42 -7.09 -10.82
C PHE A 58 8.08 -7.12 -12.19
N ASP A 59 9.41 -7.22 -12.22
CA ASP A 59 10.19 -7.33 -13.46
C ASP A 59 9.97 -8.66 -14.20
N HIS A 60 10.73 -8.91 -15.26
CA HIS A 60 10.65 -10.13 -16.09
C HIS A 60 11.03 -11.42 -15.35
N THR A 61 11.67 -11.33 -14.18
CA THR A 61 12.07 -12.51 -13.38
C THR A 61 10.97 -12.96 -12.41
N ALA A 62 10.03 -12.08 -12.09
CA ALA A 62 8.87 -12.43 -11.28
C ALA A 62 7.91 -13.37 -12.06
N PRO A 63 7.29 -14.35 -11.40
CA PRO A 63 6.39 -15.30 -12.05
C PRO A 63 5.19 -14.58 -12.67
N ASN A 64 4.64 -15.16 -13.74
CA ASN A 64 3.51 -14.57 -14.46
C ASN A 64 2.26 -14.39 -13.59
N GLN A 65 1.97 -15.37 -12.74
CA GLN A 65 0.77 -15.41 -11.92
C GLN A 65 1.07 -15.00 -10.48
N ILE A 66 0.47 -13.89 -10.05
CA ILE A 66 0.58 -13.36 -8.69
C ILE A 66 -0.82 -13.36 -8.07
N THR A 67 -0.98 -14.14 -7.00
CA THR A 67 -2.28 -14.43 -6.38
C THR A 67 -2.48 -13.77 -5.02
N GLY A 68 -1.50 -13.00 -4.56
CA GLY A 68 -1.59 -12.29 -3.29
C GLY A 68 -0.44 -11.35 -3.07
N ILE A 69 -0.68 -10.34 -2.24
CA ILE A 69 0.30 -9.35 -1.83
C ILE A 69 0.17 -9.10 -0.33
N ARG A 70 1.30 -8.93 0.36
CA ARG A 70 1.39 -8.51 1.75
C ARG A 70 2.47 -7.46 1.88
N PHE A 71 2.19 -6.43 2.66
CA PHE A 71 3.12 -5.38 3.03
C PHE A 71 3.47 -5.56 4.49
N TYR A 72 4.74 -5.45 4.84
CA TYR A 72 5.20 -5.61 6.21
C TYR A 72 5.63 -4.27 6.80
N HIS A 73 5.22 -4.03 8.03
CA HIS A 73 5.70 -2.93 8.83
C HIS A 73 7.17 -3.17 9.23
N ARG A 74 7.93 -2.10 9.46
CA ARG A 74 9.31 -2.18 10.00
C ARG A 74 9.44 -2.88 11.35
N ASN A 75 8.33 -3.06 12.06
CA ASN A 75 8.27 -3.77 13.34
C ASN A 75 7.89 -5.25 13.17
N GLY A 76 7.85 -5.75 11.93
CA GLY A 76 7.70 -7.18 11.62
C GLY A 76 6.26 -7.69 11.45
N PHE A 77 5.23 -6.88 11.73
CA PHE A 77 3.83 -7.27 11.52
C PHE A 77 3.33 -6.98 10.09
N ILE A 78 2.28 -7.68 9.66
CA ILE A 78 1.61 -7.40 8.38
C ILE A 78 0.89 -6.05 8.48
N PHE A 79 1.31 -5.11 7.64
CA PHE A 79 0.75 -3.77 7.55
C PHE A 79 -0.55 -3.74 6.73
N ALA A 80 -0.54 -4.39 5.56
CA ALA A 80 -1.67 -4.47 4.65
C ALA A 80 -1.51 -5.66 3.71
N GLY A 81 -2.56 -6.10 3.03
CA GLY A 81 -2.46 -7.16 2.04
C GLY A 81 -3.80 -7.79 1.69
N GLY A 82 -3.77 -8.71 0.74
CA GLY A 82 -4.96 -9.37 0.23
C GLY A 82 -4.65 -10.44 -0.80
N ASN A 83 -5.71 -11.07 -1.30
CA ASN A 83 -5.62 -11.89 -2.51
C ASN A 83 -5.59 -10.97 -3.73
N GLU A 84 -4.83 -11.38 -4.73
CA GLU A 84 -4.68 -10.68 -6.01
C GLU A 84 -4.96 -11.65 -7.15
N ASN A 85 -5.16 -11.12 -8.35
CA ASN A 85 -5.21 -11.91 -9.58
C ASN A 85 -4.52 -11.13 -10.69
N LEU A 86 -3.20 -11.07 -10.62
CA LEU A 86 -2.36 -10.38 -11.60
C LEU A 86 -1.70 -11.42 -12.51
N ASN A 87 -1.97 -11.31 -13.81
CA ASN A 87 -1.25 -12.02 -14.86
C ASN A 87 -0.31 -11.04 -15.59
N LYS A 88 0.99 -11.36 -15.63
CA LYS A 88 2.01 -10.56 -16.31
C LYS A 88 2.26 -10.95 -17.78
N GLU A 89 1.61 -12.00 -18.30
CA GLU A 89 1.87 -12.52 -19.65
C GLU A 89 1.73 -11.47 -20.77
N ASP A 90 0.86 -10.48 -20.58
CA ASP A 90 0.65 -9.40 -21.54
C ASP A 90 1.68 -8.25 -21.44
N PHE A 91 2.67 -8.34 -20.54
CA PHE A 91 3.61 -7.27 -20.23
C PHE A 91 5.07 -7.68 -20.47
N GLU A 92 5.66 -7.21 -21.56
CA GLU A 92 7.04 -7.56 -21.96
C GLU A 92 8.11 -7.05 -20.98
N GLU A 93 7.93 -5.85 -20.39
CA GLU A 93 8.93 -5.20 -19.53
C GLU A 93 8.67 -5.40 -18.01
N GLY A 94 7.62 -6.14 -17.66
CA GLY A 94 7.14 -6.28 -16.29
C GLY A 94 5.99 -5.33 -15.92
N VAL A 95 5.60 -5.35 -14.64
CA VAL A 95 4.41 -4.65 -14.15
C VAL A 95 4.75 -3.85 -12.90
N LEU A 96 4.47 -2.55 -12.95
CA LEU A 96 4.49 -1.69 -11.77
C LEU A 96 3.15 -1.78 -11.03
N TYR A 97 3.08 -2.67 -10.04
CA TYR A 97 1.90 -2.84 -9.20
C TYR A 97 1.77 -1.67 -8.20
N ARG A 98 0.53 -1.22 -7.98
CA ARG A 98 0.21 -0.08 -7.10
C ARG A 98 -0.89 -0.45 -6.11
N TYR A 99 -0.57 -0.44 -4.82
CA TYR A 99 -1.51 -0.58 -3.72
C TYR A 99 -1.87 0.80 -3.16
N THR A 100 -3.14 1.20 -3.22
CA THR A 100 -3.59 2.53 -2.74
C THR A 100 -4.34 2.44 -1.42
N ILE A 101 -3.99 3.31 -0.48
CA ILE A 101 -4.61 3.44 0.84
C ILE A 101 -5.41 4.74 0.87
N LYS A 102 -6.70 4.64 1.20
CA LYS A 102 -7.60 5.77 1.40
C LYS A 102 -7.92 5.89 2.88
N LEU A 103 -7.63 7.06 3.46
CA LEU A 103 -8.10 7.41 4.80
C LEU A 103 -9.49 8.06 4.68
N VAL A 104 -10.46 7.54 5.44
CA VAL A 104 -11.81 8.09 5.52
C VAL A 104 -12.09 8.44 6.97
N GLN A 105 -12.56 9.66 7.22
CA GLN A 105 -12.93 10.11 8.55
C GLN A 105 -14.45 10.25 8.63
N SER A 106 -15.03 9.70 9.68
CA SER A 106 -16.46 9.81 9.97
C SER A 106 -16.66 10.20 11.42
N SER A 107 -17.66 11.05 11.68
CA SER A 107 -18.26 11.20 13.00
C SER A 107 -19.54 10.38 13.06
N GLY A 108 -19.65 9.53 14.08
CA GLY A 108 -20.93 8.94 14.46
C GLY A 108 -21.71 9.96 15.31
N LYS A 109 -23.03 9.98 15.14
CA LYS A 109 -23.92 10.34 16.25
C LYS A 109 -24.19 9.10 17.06
#